data_AF-D3HR47-F1
#
_entry.id   AF-D3HR47-F1
#
_cell.length_a   1.000
_cell.length_b   1.000
_cell.length_c   1.000
_cell.angle_alpha   90.00
_cell.angle_beta   90.00
_cell.angle_gamma   90.00
#
_symmetry.space_group_name_H-M   'P 1'
#
loop_
_entity.id
_entity.type
_entity.pdbx_description
1 polymer ?
#
loop_
_entity_poly.entity_id
_entity_poly.type
_entity_poly.pdbx_seq_one_letter_code
_entity_poly.pdbx_strand_id
1 'polypeptide(L)'
;MKGKLYIGYMIIALSLTNAAYADFTFYSSTNNCNNVSGNWKGSGTASNWLIECAYEGSGTISGLAHDGGFKLDVEAHKLSGSGLCPQHTKHSLTGVCVNGVVTVKTEYGNLSGYFSTDSGSSNGTLTVAPGIEVDVAIQFHRQGK
;
A
#
# COMPACT_ATOMS: atom_id res chain seq x y z
N MET A 1 -8.23 59.08 -42.99
CA MET A 1 -8.03 59.23 -41.53
C MET A 1 -8.20 57.86 -40.90
N LYS A 2 -7.12 57.10 -40.63
CA LYS A 2 -6.44 56.95 -39.32
C LYS A 2 -7.41 56.81 -38.13
N GLY A 3 -7.41 55.63 -37.49
CA GLY A 3 -8.06 55.35 -36.21
C GLY A 3 -8.15 53.85 -35.92
N LYS A 4 -7.02 53.15 -35.72
CA LYS A 4 -6.53 52.66 -34.42
C LYS A 4 -7.14 51.33 -33.93
N LEU A 5 -6.39 50.27 -34.25
CA LEU A 5 -5.95 49.16 -33.40
C LEU A 5 -6.53 49.07 -31.97
N TYR A 6 -7.23 47.97 -31.68
CA TYR A 6 -7.22 47.33 -30.35
C TYR A 6 -7.09 45.82 -30.52
N ILE A 7 -5.89 45.33 -30.25
CA ILE A 7 -5.56 43.94 -29.94
C ILE A 7 -6.12 43.67 -28.55
N GLY A 8 -7.02 42.69 -28.44
CA GLY A 8 -7.57 42.23 -27.17
C GLY A 8 -7.62 40.71 -27.15
N TYR A 9 -6.61 40.12 -26.51
CA TYR A 9 -6.51 38.71 -26.14
C TYR A 9 -7.80 38.23 -25.43
N MET A 10 -8.40 37.14 -25.91
CA MET A 10 -9.29 36.30 -25.10
C MET A 10 -9.03 34.81 -25.40
N ILE A 11 -8.08 34.29 -24.64
CA ILE A 11 -8.07 33.01 -23.91
C ILE A 11 -8.68 31.81 -24.66
N ILE A 12 -7.78 30.95 -25.14
CA ILE A 12 -8.01 29.52 -25.36
C ILE A 12 -8.36 28.90 -24.00
N ALA A 13 -9.61 28.50 -23.80
CA ALA A 13 -9.98 27.67 -22.65
C ALA A 13 -11.21 26.82 -22.97
N LEU A 14 -10.97 25.70 -23.65
CA LEU A 14 -11.79 24.49 -23.54
C LEU A 14 -10.82 23.31 -23.43
N SER A 15 -10.02 23.37 -22.39
CA SER A 15 -9.17 22.27 -21.92
C SER A 15 -10.06 21.19 -21.32
N LEU A 16 -10.02 20.01 -21.95
CA LEU A 16 -9.99 18.69 -21.34
C LEU A 16 -11.00 18.49 -20.20
N THR A 17 -12.19 18.02 -20.56
CA THR A 17 -13.01 17.21 -19.66
C THR A 17 -12.26 15.92 -19.37
N ASN A 18 -11.31 15.97 -18.43
CA ASN A 18 -10.82 14.76 -17.80
C ASN A 18 -12.02 14.20 -17.05
N ALA A 19 -12.58 13.11 -17.59
CA ALA A 19 -13.51 12.27 -16.87
C ALA A 19 -12.82 11.89 -15.56
N ALA A 20 -13.14 12.63 -14.50
CA ALA A 20 -12.86 12.19 -13.15
C ALA A 20 -13.74 10.96 -12.95
N TYR A 21 -13.17 9.78 -13.21
CA TYR A 21 -13.70 8.55 -12.68
C TYR A 21 -13.66 8.71 -11.17
N ALA A 22 -14.77 9.17 -10.61
CA ALA A 22 -14.99 9.08 -9.18
C ALA A 22 -15.14 7.59 -8.89
N ASP A 23 -14.04 6.96 -8.45
CA ASP A 23 -14.11 5.63 -7.86
C ASP A 23 -14.99 5.72 -6.61
N PHE A 24 -16.25 5.31 -6.75
CA PHE A 24 -17.16 5.19 -5.63
C PHE A 24 -16.80 3.93 -4.84
N THR A 25 -15.93 4.09 -3.85
CA THR A 25 -15.66 3.02 -2.87
C THR A 25 -16.82 2.94 -1.88
N PHE A 26 -17.66 1.92 -2.01
CA PHE A 26 -18.70 1.62 -1.05
C PHE A 26 -18.08 1.04 0.23
N TYR A 27 -18.08 1.81 1.32
CA TYR A 27 -17.65 1.33 2.63
C TYR A 27 -18.82 0.66 3.36
N SER A 28 -18.75 -0.66 3.53
CA SER A 28 -19.63 -1.38 4.47
C SER A 28 -19.30 -0.94 5.89
N SER A 29 -20.31 -0.43 6.61
CA SER A 29 -20.21 0.19 7.94
C SER A 29 -19.89 -0.76 9.12
N THR A 30 -19.16 -1.85 8.86
CA THR A 30 -18.87 -2.92 9.84
C THR A 30 -17.39 -3.32 9.88
N ASN A 31 -16.52 -2.64 9.15
CA ASN A 31 -15.11 -2.99 9.06
C ASN A 31 -14.27 -2.10 10.00
N ASN A 32 -14.27 -2.43 11.28
CA ASN A 32 -13.90 -1.52 12.37
C ASN A 32 -12.41 -1.59 12.77
N CYS A 33 -11.54 -2.22 11.98
CA CYS A 33 -10.13 -2.48 12.34
C CYS A 33 -9.92 -3.32 13.62
N ASN A 34 -10.99 -3.79 14.28
CA ASN A 34 -10.96 -4.51 15.55
C ASN A 34 -10.07 -5.76 15.53
N ASN A 35 -9.88 -6.36 14.36
CA ASN A 35 -9.14 -7.60 14.20
C ASN A 35 -7.69 -7.39 13.77
N VAL A 36 -7.23 -6.14 13.58
CA VAL A 36 -5.89 -5.86 13.03
C VAL A 36 -4.77 -6.24 14.00
N SER A 37 -4.93 -5.94 15.30
CA SER A 37 -3.90 -6.20 16.30
C SER A 37 -3.69 -7.69 16.58
N GLY A 38 -2.43 -8.06 16.82
CA GLY A 38 -2.03 -9.42 17.20
C GLY A 38 -0.89 -9.96 16.35
N ASN A 39 -0.69 -11.28 16.45
CA ASN A 39 0.38 -11.98 15.76
C ASN A 39 -0.13 -12.64 14.48
N TRP A 40 0.65 -12.49 13.42
CA TRP A 40 0.31 -12.90 12.07
C TRP A 40 1.47 -13.69 11.48
N LYS A 41 1.13 -14.66 10.63
CA LYS A 41 2.07 -15.35 9.74
C LYS A 41 1.57 -15.23 8.32
N GLY A 42 2.48 -15.19 7.36
CA GLY A 42 2.09 -15.01 5.98
C GLY A 42 3.17 -15.34 4.99
N SER A 43 2.80 -15.22 3.74
CA SER A 43 3.70 -15.28 2.61
C SER A 43 3.40 -14.14 1.66
N GLY A 44 4.40 -13.75 0.89
CA GLY A 44 4.25 -12.69 -0.08
C GLY A 44 5.25 -12.79 -1.21
N THR A 45 4.94 -12.09 -2.28
CA THR A 45 5.78 -11.96 -3.46
C THR A 45 6.16 -10.51 -3.66
N ALA A 46 7.38 -10.28 -4.11
CA ALA A 46 7.87 -9.01 -4.60
C ALA A 46 8.36 -9.23 -6.03
N SER A 47 7.69 -8.65 -7.01
CA SER A 47 7.93 -8.91 -8.43
C SER A 47 7.89 -7.68 -9.32
N ASN A 48 8.74 -7.64 -10.34
CA ASN A 48 8.65 -6.79 -11.52
C ASN A 48 9.29 -7.52 -12.71
N TRP A 49 9.59 -6.79 -13.80
CA TRP A 49 10.21 -7.38 -14.99
C TRP A 49 11.64 -7.96 -14.79
N LEU A 50 12.33 -7.58 -13.71
CA LEU A 50 13.73 -7.92 -13.42
C LEU A 50 13.92 -8.75 -12.14
N ILE A 51 13.00 -8.62 -11.19
CA ILE A 51 13.07 -9.17 -9.84
C ILE A 51 11.82 -10.00 -9.63
N GLU A 52 11.97 -11.21 -9.13
CA GLU A 52 10.87 -12.04 -8.65
C GLU A 52 11.36 -12.78 -7.42
N CYS A 53 10.67 -12.57 -6.30
CA CYS A 53 11.05 -13.12 -5.01
C CYS A 53 9.83 -13.52 -4.19
N ALA A 54 9.91 -14.70 -3.58
CA ALA A 54 8.90 -15.21 -2.68
C ALA A 54 9.45 -15.24 -1.26
N TYR A 55 8.61 -14.84 -0.32
CA TYR A 55 8.93 -14.72 1.10
C TYR A 55 7.88 -15.43 1.95
N GLU A 56 8.33 -15.98 3.06
CA GLU A 56 7.47 -16.25 4.21
C GLU A 56 7.87 -15.33 5.35
N GLY A 57 6.93 -15.04 6.24
CA GLY A 57 7.20 -14.15 7.34
C GLY A 57 6.19 -14.23 8.46
N SER A 58 6.50 -13.47 9.49
CA SER A 58 5.62 -13.26 10.63
C SER A 58 5.69 -11.82 11.06
N GLY A 59 4.65 -11.35 11.72
CA GLY A 59 4.65 -10.02 12.27
C GLY A 59 3.68 -9.86 13.42
N THR A 60 3.93 -8.82 14.21
CA THR A 60 3.09 -8.43 15.34
C THR A 60 2.61 -7.01 15.09
N ILE A 61 1.29 -6.84 15.12
CA ILE A 61 0.65 -5.52 15.05
C ILE A 61 0.23 -5.11 16.45
N SER A 62 0.66 -3.91 16.86
CA SER A 62 0.30 -3.33 18.15
C SER A 62 -1.21 -3.05 18.26
N GLY A 63 -1.66 -2.67 19.46
CA GLY A 63 -2.98 -2.04 19.60
C GLY A 63 -3.09 -0.79 18.74
N LEU A 64 -4.32 -0.47 18.33
CA LEU A 64 -4.62 0.74 17.55
C LEU A 64 -4.71 1.95 18.47
N ALA A 65 -4.10 3.07 18.05
CA ALA A 65 -4.31 4.38 18.63
C ALA A 65 -5.69 4.95 18.24
N HIS A 66 -6.07 6.07 18.86
CA HIS A 66 -7.40 6.68 18.65
C HIS A 66 -7.64 7.11 17.18
N ASP A 67 -6.58 7.46 16.46
CA ASP A 67 -6.58 7.82 15.05
C ASP A 67 -6.47 6.60 14.11
N GLY A 68 -6.49 5.37 14.65
CA GLY A 68 -6.28 4.14 13.92
C GLY A 68 -4.81 3.81 13.64
N GLY A 69 -3.86 4.61 14.15
CA GLY A 69 -2.43 4.37 13.99
C GLY A 69 -1.94 3.12 14.74
N PHE A 70 -0.96 2.42 14.18
CA PHE A 70 -0.35 1.25 14.82
C PHE A 70 1.12 1.08 14.43
N LYS A 71 1.83 0.25 15.21
CA LYS A 71 3.17 -0.25 14.89
C LYS A 71 3.08 -1.69 14.40
N LEU A 72 3.93 -2.03 13.43
CA LEU A 72 4.06 -3.37 12.88
C LEU A 72 5.53 -3.77 12.96
N ASP A 73 5.82 -4.81 13.74
CA ASP A 73 7.12 -5.48 13.69
C ASP A 73 7.00 -6.69 12.77
N VAL A 74 7.78 -6.72 11.68
CA VAL A 74 7.72 -7.77 10.67
C VAL A 74 9.09 -8.40 10.47
N GLU A 75 9.08 -9.71 10.28
CA GLU A 75 10.25 -10.53 9.98
C GLU A 75 9.92 -11.40 8.77
N ALA A 76 10.78 -11.39 7.77
CA ALA A 76 10.58 -12.13 6.53
C ALA A 76 11.85 -12.89 6.13
N HIS A 77 11.65 -14.07 5.57
CA HIS A 77 12.66 -14.98 5.06
C HIS A 77 12.37 -15.29 3.61
N LYS A 78 13.40 -15.18 2.77
CA LYS A 78 13.30 -15.51 1.36
C LYS A 78 13.18 -17.02 1.20
N LEU A 79 12.15 -17.44 0.47
CA LEU A 79 11.94 -18.82 0.06
C LEU A 79 12.62 -19.12 -1.27
N SER A 80 12.46 -18.21 -2.24
CA SER A 80 12.97 -18.38 -3.61
C SER A 80 13.09 -17.05 -4.33
N GLY A 81 13.71 -17.07 -5.51
CA GLY A 81 13.80 -15.92 -6.40
C GLY A 81 15.20 -15.31 -6.53
N SER A 82 15.24 -14.11 -7.13
CA SER A 82 16.46 -13.43 -7.55
C SER A 82 17.52 -13.27 -6.45
N GLY A 83 18.81 -13.33 -6.82
CA GLY A 83 19.93 -13.10 -5.90
C GLY A 83 20.01 -11.68 -5.34
N LEU A 84 19.32 -10.73 -5.96
CA LEU A 84 19.20 -9.34 -5.51
C LEU A 84 18.29 -9.20 -4.28
N CYS A 85 17.47 -10.20 -4.00
CA CYS A 85 16.54 -10.17 -2.89
C CYS A 85 17.22 -10.54 -1.57
N PRO A 86 17.03 -9.74 -0.52
CA PRO A 86 17.53 -10.05 0.81
C PRO A 86 17.08 -11.43 1.27
N GLN A 87 17.98 -12.19 1.88
CA GLN A 87 17.68 -13.53 2.40
C GLN A 87 16.80 -13.47 3.66
N HIS A 88 17.02 -12.46 4.49
CA HIS A 88 16.30 -12.25 5.73
C HIS A 88 16.22 -10.76 6.03
N THR A 89 15.05 -10.30 6.48
CA THR A 89 14.81 -8.91 6.83
C THR A 89 13.92 -8.80 8.05
N LYS A 90 14.22 -7.82 8.91
CA LYS A 90 13.39 -7.47 10.05
C LYS A 90 13.22 -5.96 10.11
N HIS A 91 11.98 -5.52 10.17
CA HIS A 91 11.63 -4.10 10.15
C HIS A 91 10.55 -3.77 11.17
N SER A 92 10.67 -2.59 11.76
CA SER A 92 9.60 -1.94 12.53
C SER A 92 8.99 -0.85 11.66
N LEU A 93 7.75 -1.03 11.27
CA LEU A 93 6.98 -0.16 10.39
C LEU A 93 5.84 0.51 11.17
N THR A 94 5.23 1.50 10.53
CA THR A 94 4.01 2.12 11.04
C THR A 94 2.89 1.93 10.03
N GLY A 95 1.67 1.92 10.52
CA GLY A 95 0.50 1.90 9.65
C GLY A 95 -0.67 2.63 10.27
N VAL A 96 -1.72 2.74 9.49
CA VAL A 96 -2.99 3.30 9.92
C VAL A 96 -4.10 2.39 9.42
N CYS A 97 -5.13 2.20 10.24
CA CYS A 97 -6.36 1.55 9.82
C CYS A 97 -7.52 2.53 9.88
N VAL A 98 -8.14 2.80 8.74
CA VAL A 98 -9.27 3.72 8.61
C VAL A 98 -10.36 3.01 7.81
N ASN A 99 -11.57 2.93 8.37
CA ASN A 99 -12.72 2.29 7.73
C ASN A 99 -12.44 0.85 7.23
N GLY A 100 -11.59 0.12 7.96
CA GLY A 100 -11.22 -1.27 7.67
C GLY A 100 -10.14 -1.44 6.60
N VAL A 101 -9.67 -0.36 6.01
CA VAL A 101 -8.51 -0.36 5.13
C VAL A 101 -7.26 -0.14 5.98
N VAL A 102 -6.35 -1.11 5.96
CA VAL A 102 -5.03 -0.99 6.57
C VAL A 102 -4.06 -0.43 5.54
N THR A 103 -3.34 0.62 5.89
CA THR A 103 -2.22 1.14 5.11
C THR A 103 -0.95 1.01 5.93
N VAL A 104 -0.02 0.17 5.48
CA VAL A 104 1.34 0.06 6.04
C VAL A 104 2.24 1.02 5.29
N LYS A 105 2.89 1.92 6.04
CA LYS A 105 3.82 2.91 5.51
C LYS A 105 5.23 2.35 5.56
N THR A 106 5.90 2.37 4.42
CA THR A 106 7.32 1.99 4.30
C THR A 106 8.11 3.17 3.73
N GLU A 107 9.43 3.10 3.81
CA GLU A 107 10.31 4.09 3.15
C GLU A 107 10.26 4.00 1.61
N TYR A 108 9.74 2.91 1.06
CA TYR A 108 9.65 2.63 -0.37
C TYR A 108 8.25 2.87 -0.96
N GLY A 109 7.26 3.24 -0.14
CA GLY A 109 5.86 3.35 -0.56
C GLY A 109 4.89 2.77 0.46
N ASN A 110 3.62 2.71 0.08
CA ASN A 110 2.55 2.22 0.94
C ASN A 110 2.01 0.87 0.46
N LEU A 111 1.72 -0.02 1.39
CA LEU A 111 0.96 -1.24 1.13
C LEU A 111 -0.43 -1.08 1.72
N SER A 112 -1.46 -1.36 0.94
CA SER A 112 -2.86 -1.27 1.37
C SER A 112 -3.48 -2.66 1.43
N GLY A 113 -4.31 -2.89 2.43
CA GLY A 113 -4.84 -4.21 2.69
C GLY A 113 -6.03 -4.21 3.62
N TYR A 114 -6.51 -5.42 3.90
CA TYR A 114 -7.68 -5.67 4.73
C TYR A 114 -7.39 -6.83 5.66
N PHE A 115 -7.95 -6.75 6.87
CA PHE A 115 -7.84 -7.78 7.89
C PHE A 115 -9.23 -8.25 8.26
N SER A 116 -9.43 -9.56 8.21
CA SER A 116 -10.56 -10.28 8.81
C SER A 116 -10.14 -10.84 10.16
N THR A 117 -11.03 -11.60 10.82
CA THR A 117 -10.74 -12.20 12.13
C THR A 117 -9.49 -13.08 12.12
N ASP A 118 -9.30 -13.86 11.05
CA ASP A 118 -8.30 -14.92 11.00
C ASP A 118 -7.34 -14.83 9.82
N SER A 119 -7.61 -13.93 8.87
CA SER A 119 -6.85 -13.79 7.64
C SER A 119 -6.81 -12.34 7.19
N GLY A 120 -5.95 -12.05 6.22
CA GLY A 120 -6.04 -10.84 5.45
C GLY A 120 -5.03 -10.80 4.33
N SER A 121 -5.05 -9.70 3.61
CA SER A 121 -4.21 -9.49 2.44
C SER A 121 -3.78 -8.04 2.36
N SER A 122 -2.62 -7.81 1.76
CA SER A 122 -2.10 -6.47 1.50
C SER A 122 -1.34 -6.47 0.18
N ASN A 123 -1.45 -5.38 -0.57
CA ASN A 123 -0.73 -5.19 -1.82
C ASN A 123 -0.31 -3.73 -2.03
N GLY A 124 0.60 -3.52 -2.96
CA GLY A 124 1.02 -2.20 -3.38
C GLY A 124 2.30 -2.26 -4.20
N THR A 125 2.66 -1.13 -4.79
CA THR A 125 3.88 -0.98 -5.56
C THR A 125 4.89 -0.20 -4.73
N LEU A 126 6.10 -0.74 -4.59
CA LEU A 126 7.19 -0.13 -3.83
C LEU A 126 8.33 0.31 -4.75
N THR A 127 8.82 1.52 -4.58
CA THR A 127 9.99 2.06 -5.29
C THR A 127 11.25 1.74 -4.50
N VAL A 128 11.93 0.64 -4.85
CA VAL A 128 13.11 0.16 -4.13
C VAL A 128 14.41 0.85 -4.56
N ALA A 129 14.42 1.47 -5.74
CA ALA A 129 15.52 2.29 -6.25
C ALA A 129 14.98 3.25 -7.35
N PRO A 130 15.74 4.30 -7.74
CA PRO A 130 15.33 5.19 -8.83
C PRO A 130 15.02 4.41 -10.11
N GLY A 131 13.77 4.48 -10.58
CA GLY A 131 13.30 3.77 -11.77
C GLY A 131 13.05 2.27 -11.60
N ILE A 132 13.12 1.74 -10.36
CA ILE A 132 12.83 0.34 -10.05
C ILE A 132 11.63 0.28 -9.10
N GLU A 133 10.50 -0.13 -9.65
CA GLU A 133 9.25 -0.38 -8.93
C GLU A 133 9.00 -1.88 -8.84
N VAL A 134 8.49 -2.33 -7.71
CA VAL A 134 8.22 -3.74 -7.43
C VAL A 134 6.82 -3.88 -6.89
N ASP A 135 6.02 -4.73 -7.51
CA ASP A 135 4.69 -5.08 -7.03
C ASP A 135 4.82 -6.08 -5.90
N VAL A 136 4.20 -5.74 -4.78
CA VAL A 136 4.19 -6.54 -3.57
C VAL A 136 2.77 -7.03 -3.33
N ALA A 137 2.63 -8.32 -3.06
CA ALA A 137 1.38 -8.94 -2.62
C ALA A 137 1.66 -9.84 -1.43
N ILE A 138 0.85 -9.74 -0.38
CA ILE A 138 1.01 -10.46 0.88
C ILE A 138 -0.32 -11.07 1.27
N GLN A 139 -0.28 -12.32 1.70
CA GLN A 139 -1.38 -13.02 2.33
C GLN A 139 -0.95 -13.43 3.73
N PHE A 140 -1.81 -13.21 4.73
CA PHE A 140 -1.49 -13.53 6.11
C PHE A 140 -2.68 -14.15 6.84
N HIS A 141 -2.37 -14.93 7.87
CA HIS A 141 -3.30 -15.60 8.76
C HIS A 141 -2.85 -15.43 10.21
N ARG A 142 -3.81 -15.51 11.14
CA ARG A 142 -3.53 -15.29 12.56
C ARG A 142 -2.68 -16.44 13.11
N GLN A 143 -1.61 -16.11 13.83
CA GLN A 143 -0.73 -17.14 14.37
C GLN A 143 -1.42 -17.92 15.49
N GLY A 144 -1.41 -19.25 15.40
CA GLY A 144 -2.03 -20.15 16.39
C GLY A 144 -3.46 -20.57 16.06
N LYS A 145 -3.91 -20.32 14.83
CA LYS A 145 -5.11 -20.93 14.25
C LYS A 145 -4.74 -21.84 13.09
#